data_AF-A0A538LWA8-F1
#
_entry.id   AF-A0A538LWA8-F1
#
_cell.length_a   1.000
_cell.length_b   1.000
_cell.length_c   1.000
_cell.angle_alpha   90.00
_cell.angle_beta   90.00
_cell.angle_gamma   90.00
#
_symmetry.space_group_name_H-M   'P 1'
#
loop_
_entity.id
_entity.type
_entity.pdbx_description
1 polymer ?
#
loop_
_entity_poly.entity_id
_entity_poly.type
_entity_poly.pdbx_seq_one_letter_code
_entity_poly.pdbx_strand_id
1 'polypeptide(L)'
;MLVGKEDLDELIAEARSRVPKGDLDVDSVRAVSRSALSLIEFPADDPERARRFWTELLGVALKDRQPSEGEGWQTHSGAPAVGIHERGLGPGDSFSLPYFAVIDIAEALERVEALGGSVVHPGERWAICRDSEGSPFGLTRESPGA
;
A
#
# COMPACT_ATOMS: atom_id res chain seq x y z
N MET A 1 18.81 45.91 -19.32
CA MET A 1 19.71 45.06 -20.13
C MET A 1 19.28 43.63 -19.86
N LEU A 2 18.66 42.97 -20.83
CA LEU A 2 18.12 41.61 -20.70
C LEU A 2 19.29 40.64 -20.88
N VAL A 3 19.49 39.72 -19.93
CA VAL A 3 20.46 38.63 -20.07
C VAL A 3 20.08 37.82 -21.32
N GLY A 4 21.03 37.61 -22.22
CA GLY A 4 20.81 36.88 -23.46
C GLY A 4 20.45 35.42 -23.16
N LYS A 5 19.67 34.79 -24.03
CA LYS A 5 19.34 33.35 -23.86
C LYS A 5 20.59 32.48 -23.73
N GLU A 6 21.66 32.84 -24.43
CA GLU A 6 22.94 32.14 -24.43
C GLU A 6 23.64 32.21 -23.06
N ASP A 7 23.59 33.36 -22.37
CA ASP A 7 24.14 33.52 -21.01
C ASP A 7 23.34 32.72 -19.97
N LEU A 8 22.03 32.58 -20.17
CA LEU A 8 21.17 31.78 -19.30
C LEU A 8 21.45 30.29 -19.46
N ASP A 9 21.72 29.83 -20.68
CA ASP A 9 22.05 28.44 -20.97
C ASP A 9 23.41 28.05 -20.37
N GLU A 10 24.40 28.96 -20.37
CA GLU A 10 25.71 28.75 -19.76
C GLU A 10 25.63 28.68 -18.22
N LEU A 11 24.82 29.56 -17.61
CA LEU A 11 24.50 29.53 -16.18
C LEU A 11 23.81 28.23 -15.76
N ILE A 12 22.91 27.70 -16.59
CA ILE A 12 22.23 26.41 -16.34
C ILE A 12 23.22 25.25 -16.47
N ALA A 13 24.14 25.29 -17.42
CA ALA A 13 25.16 24.25 -17.60
C ALA A 13 26.12 24.20 -16.40
N GLU A 14 26.54 25.36 -15.89
CA GLU A 14 27.45 25.44 -14.75
C GLU A 14 26.77 25.09 -13.41
N ALA A 15 25.48 25.40 -13.25
CA ALA A 15 24.71 24.95 -12.11
C ALA A 15 24.59 23.41 -12.06
N ARG A 16 24.45 22.75 -13.22
CA ARG A 16 24.36 21.28 -13.34
C ARG A 16 25.67 20.55 -13.05
N SER A 17 26.82 21.19 -13.29
CA SER A 17 28.13 20.57 -13.03
C SER A 17 28.53 20.58 -11.54
N ARG A 18 27.89 21.43 -10.74
CA ARG A 18 28.14 21.58 -9.29
C ARG A 18 27.22 20.73 -8.41
N VAL A 19 26.21 20.07 -8.99
CA VAL A 19 25.38 19.09 -8.27
C VAL A 19 26.21 17.81 -8.11
N PRO A 20 26.45 17.32 -6.88
CA PRO A 20 27.13 16.06 -6.67
C PRO A 20 26.37 14.96 -7.42
N LYS A 21 27.04 14.25 -8.34
CA LYS A 21 26.56 12.97 -8.85
C LYS A 21 26.71 11.95 -7.71
N GLY A 22 25.78 12.00 -6.77
CA GLY A 22 25.64 10.93 -5.81
C GLY A 22 25.28 9.68 -6.59
N ASP A 23 26.14 8.67 -6.53
CA ASP A 23 25.80 7.29 -6.83
C ASP A 23 24.79 6.82 -5.77
N LEU A 24 23.57 7.32 -5.86
CA LEU A 24 22.42 6.56 -5.41
C LEU A 24 22.03 5.73 -6.62
N ASP A 25 22.53 4.51 -6.64
CA ASP A 25 22.12 3.47 -7.57
C ASP A 25 20.63 3.15 -7.33
N VAL A 26 19.78 4.01 -7.87
CA VAL A 26 18.32 3.87 -7.88
C VAL A 26 17.88 2.68 -8.75
N ASP A 27 18.79 2.10 -9.52
CA ASP A 27 18.58 0.90 -10.34
C ASP A 27 18.96 -0.41 -9.61
N SER A 28 19.63 -0.35 -8.45
CA SER A 28 19.86 -1.49 -7.55
C SER A 28 18.84 -1.59 -6.41
N VAL A 29 17.73 -0.86 -6.49
CA VAL A 29 16.51 -1.37 -5.87
C VAL A 29 16.07 -2.51 -6.77
N ARG A 30 16.26 -3.77 -6.36
CA ARG A 30 15.59 -4.92 -6.99
C ARG A 30 14.19 -4.45 -7.33
N ALA A 31 13.84 -4.41 -8.62
CA ALA A 31 12.52 -3.98 -9.06
C ALA A 31 11.51 -4.58 -8.10
N VAL A 32 10.81 -3.72 -7.35
CA VAL A 32 9.74 -4.19 -6.46
C VAL A 32 8.82 -4.94 -7.41
N SER A 33 8.81 -6.27 -7.30
CA SER A 33 7.98 -7.15 -8.12
C SER A 33 6.59 -6.54 -8.15
N ARG A 34 5.95 -6.50 -9.33
CA ARG A 34 4.62 -5.90 -9.62
C ARG A 34 3.84 -5.63 -8.33
N SER A 35 3.64 -4.35 -7.99
CA SER A 35 3.09 -3.88 -6.71
C SER A 35 2.44 -4.96 -5.85
N ALA A 36 3.06 -5.27 -4.71
CA ALA A 36 2.56 -6.21 -3.71
C ALA A 36 1.22 -5.79 -3.07
N LEU A 37 0.59 -4.70 -3.51
CA LEU A 37 -0.70 -4.25 -3.00
C LEU A 37 -1.77 -5.27 -3.38
N SER A 38 -2.28 -5.99 -2.39
CA SER A 38 -3.19 -7.13 -2.57
C SER A 38 -4.65 -6.77 -2.33
N LEU A 39 -4.93 -5.87 -1.39
CA LEU A 39 -6.27 -5.49 -0.99
C LEU A 39 -6.29 -4.03 -0.53
N ILE A 40 -7.36 -3.32 -0.83
CA ILE A 40 -7.75 -2.09 -0.14
C ILE A 40 -9.04 -2.39 0.61
N GLU A 41 -8.98 -2.31 1.92
CA GLU A 41 -10.08 -2.65 2.82
C GLU A 41 -10.79 -1.40 3.34
N PHE A 42 -12.12 -1.44 3.40
CA PHE A 42 -12.99 -0.36 3.86
C PHE A 42 -13.93 -0.85 4.98
N PRO A 43 -13.64 -0.56 6.26
CA PRO A 43 -14.59 -0.78 7.34
C PRO A 43 -15.79 0.15 7.20
N ALA A 44 -17.00 -0.40 7.36
CA ALA A 44 -18.25 0.32 7.17
C ALA A 44 -19.24 0.10 8.32
N ASP A 45 -19.86 1.18 8.79
CA ASP A 45 -20.94 1.13 9.79
C ASP A 45 -22.26 0.61 9.19
N ASP A 46 -22.38 0.66 7.86
CA ASP A 46 -23.45 0.07 7.06
C ASP A 46 -22.81 -0.63 5.84
N PRO A 47 -22.42 -1.90 6.00
CA PRO A 47 -21.67 -2.63 4.98
C PRO A 47 -22.43 -2.81 3.67
N GLU A 48 -23.75 -2.99 3.73
CA GLU A 48 -24.58 -3.16 2.53
C GLU A 48 -24.67 -1.85 1.73
N ARG A 49 -24.80 -0.70 2.41
CA ARG A 49 -24.72 0.61 1.73
C ARG A 49 -23.35 0.83 1.10
N ALA A 50 -22.27 0.50 1.80
CA ALA A 50 -20.91 0.62 1.27
C ALA A 50 -20.70 -0.31 0.07
N ARG A 51 -21.15 -1.57 0.16
CA ARG A 51 -21.05 -2.56 -0.93
C ARG A 51 -21.71 -2.07 -2.20
N ARG A 52 -22.95 -1.58 -2.10
CA ARG A 52 -23.65 -0.98 -3.25
C ARG A 52 -22.85 0.17 -3.86
N PHE A 53 -22.38 1.10 -3.03
CA PHE A 53 -21.59 2.25 -3.52
C PHE A 53 -20.35 1.81 -4.31
N TRP A 54 -19.54 0.92 -3.75
CA TRP A 54 -18.30 0.47 -4.40
C TRP A 54 -18.56 -0.40 -5.62
N THR A 55 -19.59 -1.26 -5.59
CA THR A 55 -20.00 -2.04 -6.77
C THR A 55 -20.45 -1.13 -7.90
N GLU A 56 -21.29 -0.14 -7.63
CA GLU A 56 -21.82 0.77 -8.66
C GLU A 56 -20.73 1.71 -9.20
N LEU A 57 -19.88 2.27 -8.33
CA LEU A 57 -18.80 3.18 -8.74
C LEU A 57 -17.77 2.48 -9.63
N LEU A 58 -17.37 1.26 -9.28
CA LEU A 58 -16.29 0.55 -9.95
C LEU A 58 -16.79 -0.38 -11.05
N GLY A 59 -18.09 -0.68 -11.10
CA GLY A 59 -18.65 -1.66 -12.03
C GLY A 59 -18.19 -3.10 -11.76
N VAL A 60 -17.88 -3.44 -10.50
CA VAL A 60 -17.35 -4.74 -10.09
C VAL A 60 -18.24 -5.44 -9.06
N ALA A 61 -18.26 -6.77 -9.09
CA ALA A 61 -18.96 -7.55 -8.07
C ALA A 61 -18.10 -7.73 -6.82
N LEU A 62 -18.58 -7.26 -5.68
CA LEU A 62 -18.08 -7.65 -4.36
C LEU A 62 -18.86 -8.90 -3.90
N LYS A 63 -18.16 -10.03 -3.77
CA LYS A 63 -18.72 -11.33 -3.41
C LYS A 63 -18.33 -11.70 -1.98
N ASP A 64 -19.10 -12.60 -1.37
CA ASP A 64 -18.80 -13.07 -0.01
C ASP A 64 -17.36 -13.59 0.05
N ARG A 65 -16.67 -13.22 1.10
CA ARG A 65 -15.31 -13.68 1.37
C ARG A 65 -15.28 -15.19 1.59
N GLN A 66 -14.20 -15.82 1.12
CA GLN A 66 -13.89 -17.19 1.44
C GLN A 66 -13.48 -17.31 2.92
N PRO A 67 -13.58 -18.49 3.55
CA PRO A 67 -13.23 -18.65 4.97
C PRO A 67 -11.83 -18.15 5.36
N SER A 68 -10.86 -18.17 4.43
CA SER A 68 -9.50 -17.67 4.64
C SER A 68 -9.36 -16.15 4.56
N GLU A 69 -10.35 -15.45 4.00
CA GLU A 69 -10.34 -14.00 3.73
C GLU A 69 -11.03 -13.20 4.83
N GLY A 70 -11.63 -13.88 5.82
CA GLY A 70 -12.38 -13.25 6.91
C GLY A 70 -13.84 -13.00 6.54
N GLU A 71 -14.47 -12.07 7.25
CA GLU A 71 -15.89 -11.72 7.07
C GLU A 71 -16.06 -10.54 6.11
N GLY A 72 -17.24 -10.45 5.47
CA GLY A 72 -17.60 -9.38 4.55
C GLY A 72 -17.49 -9.78 3.08
N TRP A 73 -17.26 -8.79 2.23
CA TRP A 73 -17.23 -8.97 0.77
C TRP A 73 -15.94 -8.43 0.18
N GLN A 74 -15.47 -9.06 -0.89
CA GLN A 74 -14.38 -8.52 -1.70
C GLN A 74 -14.51 -8.88 -3.18
N THR A 75 -13.76 -8.16 -4.01
CA THR A 75 -13.55 -8.57 -5.40
C THR A 75 -12.55 -9.71 -5.47
N HIS A 76 -12.81 -10.74 -6.29
CA HIS A 76 -11.87 -11.84 -6.55
C HIS A 76 -11.22 -11.78 -7.94
N SER A 77 -11.35 -10.65 -8.64
CA SER A 77 -10.78 -10.42 -9.96
C SER A 77 -10.04 -9.10 -10.00
N GLY A 78 -8.78 -9.12 -10.45
CA GLY A 78 -7.91 -7.95 -10.45
C GLY A 78 -7.15 -7.76 -9.14
N ALA A 79 -6.06 -6.99 -9.20
CA ALA A 79 -5.25 -6.61 -8.05
C ALA A 79 -4.97 -5.08 -8.07
N PRO A 80 -5.11 -4.38 -6.94
CA PRO A 80 -5.57 -4.90 -5.65
C PRO A 80 -7.06 -5.24 -5.66
N ALA A 81 -7.45 -6.17 -4.79
CA ALA A 81 -8.86 -6.38 -4.47
C ALA A 81 -9.43 -5.17 -3.73
N VAL A 82 -10.74 -4.98 -3.79
CA VAL A 82 -11.49 -4.03 -2.95
C VAL A 82 -12.35 -4.84 -1.99
N GLY A 83 -12.19 -4.60 -0.68
CA GLY A 83 -12.90 -5.31 0.38
C GLY A 83 -13.68 -4.41 1.30
N ILE A 84 -14.78 -4.92 1.83
CA ILE A 84 -15.68 -4.24 2.75
C ILE A 84 -16.07 -5.21 3.85
N HIS A 85 -16.03 -4.74 5.09
CA HIS A 85 -16.53 -5.47 6.25
C HIS A 85 -17.25 -4.53 7.22
N GLU A 86 -17.96 -5.12 8.17
CA GLU A 86 -18.56 -4.38 9.28
C GLU A 86 -17.49 -3.74 10.16
N ARG A 87 -17.68 -2.46 10.48
CA ARG A 87 -16.77 -1.74 11.38
C ARG A 87 -16.86 -2.33 12.79
N GLY A 88 -15.79 -2.94 13.25
CA GLY A 88 -15.60 -3.33 14.65
C GLY A 88 -14.81 -2.28 15.46
N LEU A 89 -14.15 -2.76 16.51
CA LEU A 89 -13.27 -1.97 17.39
C LEU A 89 -11.79 -2.36 17.23
N GLY A 90 -11.48 -3.22 16.27
CA GLY A 90 -10.13 -3.69 16.02
C GLY A 90 -9.26 -2.62 15.35
N PRO A 91 -7.93 -2.81 15.36
CA PRO A 91 -7.00 -1.90 14.71
C PRO A 91 -7.22 -1.77 13.19
N GLY A 92 -7.92 -2.73 12.60
CA GLY A 92 -8.35 -2.73 11.19
C GLY A 92 -9.50 -1.79 10.86
N ASP A 93 -10.23 -1.33 11.88
CA ASP A 93 -11.60 -0.87 11.69
C ASP A 93 -11.72 0.67 11.69
N SER A 94 -10.61 1.38 11.93
CA SER A 94 -10.62 2.84 12.08
C SER A 94 -10.59 3.60 10.76
N PHE A 95 -9.82 3.10 9.77
CA PHE A 95 -9.58 3.76 8.49
C PHE A 95 -9.61 2.74 7.36
N SER A 96 -9.66 3.20 6.12
CA SER A 96 -9.35 2.31 5.00
C SER A 96 -7.89 1.87 5.07
N LEU A 97 -7.64 0.59 4.84
CA LEU A 97 -6.31 -0.01 4.95
C LEU A 97 -5.87 -0.64 3.64
N PRO A 98 -4.74 -0.19 3.06
CA PRO A 98 -4.06 -0.96 2.04
C PRO A 98 -3.34 -2.15 2.70
N TYR A 99 -3.44 -3.33 2.10
CA TYR A 99 -2.69 -4.52 2.46
C TYR A 99 -1.65 -4.83 1.40
N PHE A 100 -0.43 -5.14 1.85
CA PHE A 100 0.66 -5.61 1.02
C PHE A 100 0.91 -7.09 1.28
N ALA A 101 1.00 -7.87 0.21
CA ALA A 101 1.36 -9.27 0.28
C ALA A 101 2.88 -9.42 0.48
N VAL A 102 3.27 -10.26 1.43
CA VAL A 102 4.66 -10.59 1.73
C VAL A 102 4.84 -12.10 1.83
N ILE A 103 6.02 -12.60 1.47
CA ILE A 103 6.32 -14.03 1.50
C ILE A 103 6.31 -14.57 2.95
N ASP A 104 6.92 -13.80 3.85
CA ASP A 104 7.06 -14.12 5.27
C ASP A 104 6.64 -12.90 6.10
N ILE A 105 5.61 -13.07 6.94
CA ILE A 105 5.11 -11.99 7.78
C ILE A 105 6.06 -11.72 8.94
N ALA A 106 6.68 -12.74 9.54
CA ALA A 106 7.55 -12.54 10.68
C ALA A 106 8.76 -11.69 10.29
N GLU A 107 9.43 -12.03 9.18
CA GLU A 107 10.54 -11.24 8.64
C GLU A 107 10.09 -9.80 8.28
N ALA A 108 8.89 -9.66 7.70
CA ALA A 108 8.37 -8.35 7.36
C ALA A 108 8.10 -7.48 8.60
N LEU A 109 7.59 -8.05 9.69
CA LEU A 109 7.34 -7.32 10.95
C LEU A 109 8.64 -6.86 11.61
N GLU A 110 9.68 -7.70 11.64
CA GLU A 110 11.01 -7.28 12.10
C GLU A 110 11.54 -6.11 11.27
N ARG A 111 11.32 -6.14 9.95
CA ARG A 111 11.72 -5.05 9.05
C ARG A 111 10.91 -3.77 9.28
N VAL A 112 9.62 -3.86 9.59
CA VAL A 112 8.79 -2.69 9.92
C VAL A 112 9.39 -1.95 11.11
N GLU A 113 9.70 -2.66 12.20
CA GLU A 113 10.28 -2.06 13.39
C GLU A 113 11.68 -1.50 13.13
N ALA A 114 12.53 -2.24 12.41
CA ALA A 114 13.88 -1.80 12.07
C ALA A 114 13.91 -0.52 11.21
N LEU A 115 12.86 -0.26 10.42
CA LEU A 115 12.70 0.95 9.61
C LEU A 115 12.01 2.10 10.34
N GLY A 116 11.73 1.96 11.64
CA GLY A 116 11.08 2.99 12.46
C GLY A 116 9.55 3.01 12.39
N GLY A 117 8.94 1.98 11.79
CA GLY A 117 7.51 1.73 11.90
C GLY A 117 7.13 1.03 13.22
N SER A 118 5.85 0.73 13.39
CA SER A 118 5.34 0.03 14.58
C SER A 118 4.34 -1.04 14.23
N VAL A 119 4.37 -2.18 14.93
CA VAL A 119 3.36 -3.24 14.81
C VAL A 119 2.20 -2.94 15.76
N VAL A 120 0.99 -2.82 15.23
CA VAL A 120 -0.24 -2.57 15.98
C VAL A 120 -0.96 -3.87 16.32
N HIS A 121 -1.03 -4.78 15.34
CA HIS A 121 -1.57 -6.13 15.50
C HIS A 121 -0.61 -7.15 14.89
N PRO A 122 0.10 -7.93 15.71
CA PRO A 122 0.93 -9.02 15.20
C PRO A 122 0.04 -10.21 14.83
N GLY A 123 0.34 -10.87 13.72
CA GLY A 123 -0.35 -12.10 13.33
C GLY A 123 0.40 -12.89 12.27
N GLU A 124 0.12 -14.19 12.19
CA GLU A 124 0.84 -15.12 11.30
C GLU A 124 0.30 -15.14 9.86
N ARG A 125 -0.96 -14.74 9.67
CA ARG A 125 -1.62 -14.69 8.35
C ARG A 125 -1.82 -13.28 7.84
N TRP A 126 -2.06 -12.36 8.76
CA TRP A 126 -2.13 -10.94 8.50
C TRP A 126 -1.67 -10.18 9.74
N ALA A 127 -1.23 -8.95 9.53
CA ALA A 127 -0.81 -8.05 10.59
C ALA A 127 -1.20 -6.61 10.23
N ILE A 128 -1.32 -5.75 11.24
CA ILE A 128 -1.55 -4.31 11.06
C ILE A 128 -0.37 -3.56 11.65
N CYS A 129 0.15 -2.64 10.86
CA CYS A 129 1.33 -1.85 11.18
C CYS A 129 1.05 -0.37 10.97
N ARG A 130 2.01 0.46 11.38
CA ARG A 130 2.15 1.86 10.99
C ARG A 130 3.53 2.09 10.42
N ASP A 131 3.62 2.95 9.41
CA ASP A 131 4.91 3.39 8.87
C ASP A 131 5.61 4.37 9.82
N SER A 132 6.75 4.94 9.41
CA SER A 132 7.51 5.90 10.20
C SER A 132 6.75 7.20 10.50
N GLU A 133 5.70 7.52 9.74
CA GLU A 133 4.87 8.71 9.89
C GLU A 133 3.52 8.40 10.59
N GLY A 134 3.31 7.15 11.00
CA GLY A 134 2.10 6.71 11.69
C GLY A 134 0.94 6.28 10.78
N SER A 135 1.14 6.25 9.45
CA SER A 135 0.13 5.83 8.47
C SER A 135 -0.14 4.34 8.60
N PRO A 136 -1.40 3.90 8.76
CA PRO A 136 -1.69 2.50 9.01
C PRO A 136 -1.72 1.70 7.69
N PHE A 137 -1.21 0.47 7.74
CA PHE A 137 -1.27 -0.48 6.62
C PHE A 137 -1.33 -1.92 7.13
N GLY A 138 -1.82 -2.81 6.28
CA GLY A 138 -1.86 -4.24 6.52
C GLY A 138 -0.74 -4.98 5.81
N LEU A 139 -0.30 -6.08 6.40
CA LEU A 139 0.50 -7.11 5.74
C LEU A 139 -0.33 -8.39 5.68
N THR A 140 -0.27 -9.09 4.55
CA THR A 140 -0.84 -10.44 4.41
C THR A 140 0.21 -11.35 3.83
N ARG A 141 0.10 -12.66 4.09
CA ARG A 141 0.95 -13.61 3.38
C ARG A 141 0.56 -13.63 1.90
N GLU A 142 1.55 -13.70 1.01
CA GLU A 142 1.31 -13.98 -0.40
C GLU A 142 0.55 -15.32 -0.52
N SER A 143 -0.64 -15.25 -1.11
CA SER A 143 -1.33 -16.45 -1.57
C SER A 143 -0.59 -16.97 -2.80
N PRO A 144 -0.21 -18.26 -2.87
CA PRO A 144 0.39 -18.81 -4.07
C PRO A 144 -0.57 -18.71 -5.25
N GLY A 145 -0.30 -17.77 -6.17
CA GLY A 145 -0.85 -17.67 -7.52
C GLY A 145 -2.37 -17.44 -7.62
N ALA A 146 -2.75 -16.21 -7.96
CA ALA A 146 -3.87 -15.97 -8.87
C ALA A 146 -3.40 -16.13 -10.33
#